data_AF-A0A3N5REP7-F1
#
_entry.id   AF-A0A3N5REP7-F1
#
_cell.length_a   1.000
_cell.length_b   1.000
_cell.length_c   1.000
_cell.angle_alpha   90.00
_cell.angle_beta   90.00
_cell.angle_gamma   90.00
#
_symmetry.space_group_name_H-M   'P 1'
#
loop_
_entity.id
_entity.type
_entity.pdbx_description
1 polymer ?
#
loop_
_entity_poly.entity_id
_entity_poly.type
_entity_poly.pdbx_seq_one_letter_code
_entity_poly.pdbx_strand_id
1 'polypeptide(L)'
;MKRLDDELGPSLHKLEIKLKRQRLVNEKQLGQKSGFDKEFNEIIKKTVLPIMTEYKKFLESKQQNMYLSCIIERPYQLHEGITFELKDSIKMSKQPTVRRITFFPRNERIHIFEEGLLGDGHPVELSYAKNEISKEFVRKKMSSLIKEYIDKLLLGFQ
;
A
#
# COMPACT_ATOMS: atom_id res chain seq x y z
N MET A 1 -31.40 14.07 20.50
CA MET A 1 -30.21 14.50 19.77
C MET A 1 -29.03 14.95 20.64
N LYS A 2 -29.17 15.25 21.94
CA LYS A 2 -28.05 15.68 22.81
C LYS A 2 -27.11 14.57 23.35
N ARG A 3 -27.55 13.30 23.41
CA ARG A 3 -26.78 12.22 24.05
C ARG A 3 -25.60 11.68 23.23
N LEU A 4 -25.68 11.75 21.90
CA LEU A 4 -24.63 11.22 21.00
C LEU A 4 -23.37 12.09 21.01
N ASP A 5 -23.53 13.42 21.05
CA ASP A 5 -22.40 14.35 21.14
C ASP A 5 -21.71 14.30 22.51
N ASP A 6 -22.48 14.07 23.59
CA ASP A 6 -21.93 13.91 24.95
C ASP A 6 -21.12 12.61 25.11
N GLU A 7 -21.51 11.52 24.42
CA GLU A 7 -20.81 10.24 24.46
C GLU A 7 -19.59 10.18 23.51
N LEU A 8 -19.68 10.84 22.35
CA LEU A 8 -18.62 10.81 21.32
C LEU A 8 -17.60 11.94 21.46
N GLY A 9 -17.98 13.09 22.04
CA GLY A 9 -17.12 14.26 22.20
C GLY A 9 -15.79 13.95 22.91
N PRO A 10 -15.78 13.25 24.05
CA PRO A 10 -14.54 12.89 24.75
C PRO A 10 -13.65 11.93 23.94
N SER A 11 -14.26 11.02 23.18
CA SER A 11 -13.55 10.04 22.35
C SER A 11 -12.92 10.70 21.11
N LEU A 12 -13.63 11.64 20.49
CA LEU A 12 -13.13 12.45 19.38
C LEU A 12 -12.00 13.37 19.85
N HIS A 13 -12.12 14.00 21.01
CA HIS A 13 -11.06 14.86 21.56
C HIS A 13 -9.78 14.07 21.88
N LYS A 14 -9.92 12.85 22.45
CA LYS A 14 -8.79 11.93 22.64
C LYS A 14 -8.15 11.53 21.31
N LEU A 15 -8.95 11.29 20.27
CA LEU A 15 -8.46 10.95 18.93
C LEU A 15 -7.70 12.14 18.31
N GLU A 16 -8.23 13.36 18.38
CA GLU A 16 -7.57 14.57 17.89
C GLU A 16 -6.23 14.84 18.60
N ILE A 17 -6.18 14.68 19.93
CA ILE A 17 -4.94 14.81 20.70
C ILE A 17 -3.94 13.73 20.27
N LYS A 18 -4.39 12.49 20.09
CA LYS A 18 -3.54 11.38 19.64
C LYS A 18 -2.99 11.64 18.23
N LEU A 19 -3.81 12.16 17.32
CA LEU A 19 -3.42 12.55 15.96
C LEU A 19 -2.44 13.73 15.96
N LYS A 20 -2.67 14.77 16.79
CA LYS A 20 -1.73 15.89 16.95
C LYS A 20 -0.39 15.45 17.53
N ARG A 21 -0.40 14.58 18.54
CA ARG A 21 0.83 14.00 19.12
C ARG A 21 1.55 13.10 18.11
N GLN A 22 0.83 12.28 17.34
CA GLN A 22 1.43 11.52 16.24
C GLN A 22 2.03 12.41 15.15
N ARG A 23 1.37 13.52 14.78
CA ARG A 23 1.94 14.50 13.83
C ARG A 23 3.22 15.12 14.38
N LEU A 24 3.24 15.57 15.63
CA LEU A 24 4.43 16.10 16.30
C LEU A 24 5.56 15.08 16.42
N VAL A 25 5.26 13.81 16.67
CA VAL A 25 6.26 12.72 16.71
C VAL A 25 6.79 12.44 15.30
N ASN A 26 5.93 12.42 14.29
CA ASN A 26 6.33 12.23 12.89
C ASN A 26 7.18 13.40 12.38
N GLU A 27 6.87 14.64 12.78
CA GLU A 27 7.66 15.84 12.46
C GLU A 27 9.02 15.84 13.17
N LYS A 28 9.07 15.42 14.45
CA LYS A 28 10.35 15.26 15.17
C LYS A 28 11.21 14.13 14.60
N GLN A 29 10.61 13.02 14.16
CA GLN A 29 11.34 11.95 13.47
C GLN A 29 11.84 12.39 12.08
N LEU A 30 11.12 13.27 11.37
CA LEU A 30 11.61 13.85 10.11
C LEU A 30 12.91 14.66 10.26
N GLY A 31 13.22 15.13 11.48
CA GLY A 31 14.44 15.88 11.80
C GLY A 31 15.72 15.06 11.81
N GLN A 32 15.65 13.73 11.87
CA GLN A 32 16.82 12.80 11.91
C GLN A 32 16.85 11.79 10.76
N LYS A 33 15.99 11.94 9.75
CA LYS A 33 15.97 11.08 8.57
C LYS A 33 17.17 11.38 7.67
N SER A 34 17.83 10.32 7.17
CA SER A 34 18.92 10.45 6.21
C SER A 34 18.44 11.25 4.98
N GLY A 35 19.37 11.88 4.24
CA GLY A 35 19.03 12.60 3.02
C GLY A 35 18.19 11.76 2.06
N PHE A 36 18.49 10.45 1.99
CA PHE A 36 17.78 9.48 1.19
C PHE A 36 16.34 9.23 1.65
N ASP A 37 16.09 9.11 2.95
CA ASP A 37 14.73 8.87 3.47
C ASP A 37 13.78 10.03 3.11
N LYS A 38 14.29 11.27 3.06
CA LYS A 38 13.51 12.43 2.59
C LYS A 38 13.17 12.30 1.10
N GLU A 39 14.13 11.92 0.28
CA GLU A 39 13.92 11.72 -1.17
C GLU A 39 12.95 10.58 -1.45
N PHE A 40 13.08 9.47 -0.73
CA PHE A 40 12.15 8.35 -0.79
C PHE A 40 10.73 8.81 -0.43
N ASN A 41 10.55 9.55 0.67
CA ASN A 41 9.25 10.09 1.06
C ASN A 41 8.62 10.96 -0.01
N GLU A 42 9.42 11.77 -0.71
CA GLU A 42 8.94 12.59 -1.82
C GLU A 42 8.48 11.72 -3.00
N ILE A 43 9.22 10.68 -3.36
CA ILE A 43 8.85 9.73 -4.41
C ILE A 43 7.53 9.03 -4.05
N ILE A 44 7.37 8.59 -2.80
CA ILE A 44 6.12 7.97 -2.35
C ILE A 44 4.95 8.93 -2.45
N LYS A 45 5.10 10.16 -1.94
CA LYS A 45 4.01 11.15 -1.92
C LYS A 45 3.62 11.64 -3.30
N LYS A 46 4.59 11.88 -4.19
CA LYS A 46 4.36 12.51 -5.50
C LYS A 46 4.12 11.52 -6.64
N THR A 47 4.61 10.29 -6.51
CA THR A 47 4.58 9.30 -7.60
C THR A 47 3.80 8.04 -7.21
N VAL A 48 4.24 7.33 -6.17
CA VAL A 48 3.72 5.99 -5.87
C VAL A 48 2.28 6.02 -5.34
N LEU A 49 2.04 6.80 -4.28
CA LEU A 49 0.74 6.87 -3.62
C LEU A 49 -0.40 7.36 -4.54
N PRO A 50 -0.24 8.42 -5.35
CA PRO A 50 -1.29 8.84 -6.27
C PRO A 50 -1.70 7.73 -7.24
N ILE A 51 -0.74 7.01 -7.81
CA ILE A 51 -1.01 5.90 -8.74
C ILE A 51 -1.69 4.75 -8.01
N MET A 52 -1.18 4.32 -6.86
CA MET A 52 -1.85 3.29 -6.04
C MET A 52 -3.30 3.67 -5.72
N THR A 53 -3.56 4.95 -5.44
CA THR A 53 -4.91 5.47 -5.16
C THR A 53 -5.80 5.42 -6.41
N GLU A 54 -5.29 5.77 -7.59
CA GLU A 54 -6.01 5.64 -8.86
C GLU A 54 -6.44 4.19 -9.12
N TYR A 55 -5.51 3.24 -8.97
CA TYR A 55 -5.80 1.82 -9.16
C TYR A 55 -6.76 1.26 -8.11
N LYS A 56 -6.62 1.68 -6.85
CA LYS A 56 -7.57 1.33 -5.79
C LYS A 56 -8.99 1.79 -6.15
N LYS A 57 -9.17 3.06 -6.52
CA LYS A 57 -10.47 3.60 -6.94
C LYS A 57 -11.04 2.85 -8.15
N PHE A 58 -10.19 2.51 -9.12
CA PHE A 58 -10.60 1.72 -10.27
C PHE A 58 -11.13 0.34 -9.85
N LEU A 59 -10.40 -0.39 -9.00
CA LEU A 59 -10.83 -1.71 -8.51
C LEU A 59 -12.11 -1.62 -7.67
N GLU A 60 -12.23 -0.63 -6.79
CA GLU A 60 -13.44 -0.38 -6.01
C GLU A 60 -14.66 -0.10 -6.92
N SER A 61 -14.47 0.66 -8.01
CA SER A 61 -15.54 0.90 -9.01
C SER A 61 -15.96 -0.36 -9.77
N LYS A 62 -15.13 -1.41 -9.78
CA LYS A 62 -15.36 -2.70 -10.44
C LYS A 62 -15.62 -3.83 -9.45
N GLN A 63 -15.71 -3.54 -8.16
CA GLN A 63 -15.77 -4.53 -7.08
C GLN A 63 -16.94 -5.52 -7.22
N GLN A 64 -18.09 -5.06 -7.73
CA GLN A 64 -19.25 -5.93 -8.00
C GLN A 64 -18.98 -7.00 -9.06
N ASN A 65 -18.01 -6.78 -9.96
CA ASN A 65 -17.73 -7.67 -11.08
C ASN A 65 -16.47 -8.53 -10.89
N MET A 66 -15.58 -8.17 -9.96
CA MET A 66 -14.23 -8.77 -9.88
C MET A 66 -13.91 -9.42 -8.52
N TYR A 67 -14.81 -9.37 -7.54
CA TYR A 67 -14.62 -9.93 -6.20
C TYR A 67 -13.23 -9.64 -5.60
N LEU A 68 -12.79 -8.40 -5.77
CA LEU A 68 -11.46 -7.94 -5.43
C LEU A 68 -11.53 -6.86 -4.36
N SER A 69 -10.68 -6.98 -3.34
CA SER A 69 -10.50 -5.95 -2.33
C SER A 69 -9.06 -5.44 -2.36
N CYS A 70 -8.90 -4.13 -2.11
CA CYS A 70 -7.61 -3.46 -2.17
C CYS A 70 -7.38 -2.59 -0.93
N ILE A 71 -6.19 -2.74 -0.33
CA ILE A 71 -5.73 -1.94 0.80
C ILE A 71 -4.39 -1.30 0.45
N ILE A 72 -4.20 -0.06 0.89
CA ILE A 72 -2.89 0.61 0.86
C ILE A 72 -2.44 0.74 2.31
N GLU A 73 -1.40 0.00 2.68
CA GLU A 73 -0.83 0.03 4.02
C GLU A 73 0.45 0.87 4.02
N ARG A 74 0.63 1.67 5.08
CA ARG A 74 1.94 2.26 5.42
C ARG A 74 2.39 1.54 6.70
N PRO A 75 3.57 0.91 6.75
CA PRO A 75 3.95 0.10 7.90
C PRO A 75 3.96 0.92 9.18
N TYR A 76 3.55 0.27 10.26
CA TYR A 76 3.85 0.74 11.60
C TYR A 76 5.30 0.35 11.94
N GLN A 77 6.13 1.38 12.14
CA GLN A 77 7.26 1.43 13.09
C GLN A 77 8.64 0.85 12.72
N LEU A 78 8.87 0.08 11.65
CA LEU A 78 10.25 -0.40 11.35
C LEU A 78 10.79 -0.11 9.94
N HIS A 79 9.93 0.11 8.94
CA HIS A 79 10.36 0.54 7.60
C HIS A 79 9.35 1.55 7.04
N GLU A 80 9.85 2.63 6.43
CA GLU A 80 9.02 3.64 5.75
C GLU A 80 8.46 3.08 4.44
N GLY A 81 7.74 1.97 4.49
CA GLY A 81 7.21 1.34 3.29
C GLY A 81 5.89 1.95 2.82
N ILE A 82 5.50 1.64 1.59
CA ILE A 82 4.10 1.68 1.16
C ILE A 82 3.76 0.37 0.46
N THR A 83 2.69 -0.28 0.90
CA THR A 83 2.23 -1.56 0.39
C THR A 83 0.90 -1.38 -0.30
N PHE A 84 0.76 -1.93 -1.50
CA PHE A 84 -0.53 -2.15 -2.12
C PHE A 84 -0.84 -3.65 -2.05
N GLU A 85 -1.94 -3.96 -1.39
CA GLU A 85 -2.41 -5.33 -1.18
C GLU A 85 -3.69 -5.57 -1.99
N LEU A 86 -3.72 -6.69 -2.69
CA LEU A 86 -4.85 -7.20 -3.46
C LEU A 86 -5.29 -8.55 -2.86
N LYS A 87 -6.58 -8.67 -2.53
CA LYS A 87 -7.17 -9.82 -1.85
C LYS A 87 -8.48 -10.26 -2.49
N ASP A 88 -8.68 -11.57 -2.55
CA ASP A 88 -9.97 -12.18 -2.89
C ASP A 88 -11.04 -11.79 -1.86
N SER A 89 -12.22 -11.40 -2.35
CA SER A 89 -13.41 -11.28 -1.50
C SER A 89 -14.30 -12.52 -1.53
N ILE A 90 -13.98 -13.53 -2.35
CA ILE A 90 -14.68 -14.82 -2.38
C ILE A 90 -14.10 -15.78 -1.34
N LYS A 91 -14.91 -16.17 -0.35
CA LYS A 91 -14.55 -17.15 0.70
C LYS A 91 -14.41 -18.60 0.22
N MET A 92 -14.53 -18.88 -1.09
CA MET A 92 -14.57 -20.24 -1.62
C MET A 92 -13.18 -20.84 -1.92
N SER A 93 -12.11 -20.06 -1.92
CA SER A 93 -10.75 -20.60 -2.07
C SER A 93 -10.23 -21.13 -0.73
N LYS A 94 -9.66 -22.35 -0.74
CA LYS A 94 -9.04 -22.99 0.44
C LYS A 94 -7.75 -22.29 0.90
N GLN A 95 -7.22 -21.37 0.09
CA GLN A 95 -6.07 -20.54 0.41
C GLN A 95 -6.34 -19.10 -0.05
N PRO A 96 -6.33 -18.10 0.85
CA PRO A 96 -6.43 -16.71 0.45
C PRO A 96 -5.18 -16.32 -0.33
N THR A 97 -5.32 -16.13 -1.64
CA THR A 97 -4.26 -15.63 -2.52
C THR A 97 -4.13 -14.12 -2.31
N VAL A 98 -3.40 -13.72 -1.28
CA VAL A 98 -3.02 -12.32 -1.07
C VAL A 98 -1.85 -11.98 -1.97
N ARG A 99 -1.96 -10.92 -2.76
CA ARG A 99 -0.84 -10.38 -3.52
C ARG A 99 -0.47 -9.00 -3.04
N ARG A 100 0.83 -8.73 -2.91
CA ARG A 100 1.34 -7.46 -2.39
C ARG A 100 2.47 -6.94 -3.24
N ILE A 101 2.51 -5.62 -3.36
CA ILE A 101 3.69 -4.90 -3.81
C ILE A 101 4.04 -3.84 -2.76
N THR A 102 5.25 -3.94 -2.20
CA THR A 102 5.73 -3.05 -1.13
C THR A 102 6.95 -2.29 -1.61
N PHE A 103 6.90 -0.96 -1.56
CA PHE A 103 8.03 -0.07 -1.84
C PHE A 103 8.64 0.38 -0.52
N PHE A 104 9.94 0.22 -0.31
CA PHE A 104 10.61 0.63 0.92
C PHE A 104 12.05 1.07 0.67
N PRO A 105 12.60 1.99 1.49
CA PRO A 105 13.99 2.42 1.37
C PRO A 105 14.92 1.41 2.05
N ARG A 106 16.04 1.08 1.39
CA ARG A 106 17.13 0.28 1.97
C ARG A 106 18.41 0.58 1.20
N ASN A 107 19.53 0.74 1.91
CA ASN A 107 20.86 0.94 1.32
C ASN A 107 20.90 2.03 0.22
N GLU A 108 20.25 3.19 0.47
CA GLU A 108 20.14 4.31 -0.48
C GLU A 108 19.47 3.95 -1.82
N ARG A 109 18.66 2.90 -1.83
CA ARG A 109 17.89 2.42 -2.97
C ARG A 109 16.44 2.19 -2.59
N ILE A 110 15.58 2.15 -3.59
CA ILE A 110 14.17 1.83 -3.44
C ILE A 110 14.00 0.35 -3.75
N HIS A 111 13.68 -0.42 -2.72
CA HIS A 111 13.41 -1.83 -2.84
C HIS A 111 11.91 -2.05 -3.07
N ILE A 112 11.60 -2.99 -3.95
CA ILE A 112 10.24 -3.41 -4.25
C ILE A 112 10.15 -4.90 -3.92
N PHE A 113 9.29 -5.21 -2.96
CA PHE A 113 8.98 -6.58 -2.56
C PHE A 113 7.63 -6.98 -3.12
N GLU A 114 7.63 -8.05 -3.91
CA GLU A 114 6.45 -8.59 -4.58
C GLU A 114 6.10 -9.97 -4.00
N GLU A 115 4.95 -10.08 -3.34
CA GLU A 115 4.46 -11.31 -2.72
C GLU A 115 3.30 -11.90 -3.53
N GLY A 116 3.31 -13.22 -3.74
CA GLY A 116 2.21 -13.94 -4.39
C GLY A 116 2.16 -13.84 -5.91
N LEU A 117 3.21 -13.32 -6.56
CA LEU A 117 3.27 -13.19 -8.02
C LEU A 117 3.65 -14.49 -8.75
N LEU A 118 4.57 -15.29 -8.23
CA LEU A 118 5.08 -16.50 -8.90
C LEU A 118 4.52 -17.80 -8.31
N GLY A 119 4.35 -18.81 -9.17
CA GLY A 119 3.73 -20.11 -8.84
C GLY A 119 4.57 -21.02 -7.93
N ASP A 120 5.78 -20.61 -7.60
CA ASP A 120 6.75 -21.23 -6.69
C ASP A 120 6.73 -20.62 -5.28
N GLY A 121 5.95 -19.56 -5.04
CA GLY A 121 5.72 -19.01 -3.69
C GLY A 121 6.88 -18.18 -3.12
N HIS A 122 7.97 -17.98 -3.87
CA HIS A 122 9.09 -17.17 -3.42
C HIS A 122 8.83 -15.68 -3.67
N PRO A 123 8.93 -14.83 -2.63
CA PRO A 123 8.79 -13.41 -2.82
C PRO A 123 10.02 -12.83 -3.54
N VAL A 124 9.77 -11.87 -4.42
CA VAL A 124 10.82 -11.24 -5.24
C VAL A 124 11.13 -9.86 -4.67
N GLU A 125 12.37 -9.65 -4.25
CA GLU A 125 12.90 -8.34 -3.85
C GLU A 125 13.80 -7.79 -4.97
N LEU A 126 13.43 -6.64 -5.54
CA LEU A 126 14.22 -5.95 -6.56
C LEU A 126 14.60 -4.55 -6.08
N SER A 127 15.83 -4.14 -6.36
CA SER A 127 16.39 -2.87 -5.88
C SER A 127 16.62 -1.89 -7.03
N TYR A 128 16.07 -0.70 -6.91
CA TYR A 128 16.07 0.34 -7.95
C TYR A 128 16.71 1.63 -7.43
N ALA A 129 17.39 2.35 -8.32
CA ALA A 129 17.78 3.72 -8.08
C ALA A 129 16.54 4.63 -8.09
N LYS A 130 16.62 5.73 -7.36
CA LYS A 130 15.50 6.67 -7.16
C LYS A 130 14.91 7.22 -8.47
N ASN A 131 15.76 7.46 -9.47
CA ASN A 131 15.39 7.97 -10.79
C ASN A 131 14.67 6.94 -11.67
N GLU A 132 14.74 5.65 -11.31
CA GLU A 132 14.04 4.59 -12.03
C GLU A 132 12.56 4.51 -11.63
N ILE A 133 12.18 5.03 -10.45
CA ILE A 133 10.80 5.03 -9.93
C ILE A 133 10.00 6.19 -10.54
N SER A 134 9.71 6.07 -11.84
CA SER A 134 8.87 7.01 -12.58
C SER A 134 7.37 6.68 -12.47
N LYS A 135 6.50 7.60 -12.91
CA LYS A 135 5.05 7.34 -12.99
C LYS A 135 4.73 6.14 -13.89
N GLU A 136 5.41 6.03 -15.03
CA GLU A 136 5.21 4.93 -15.97
C GLU A 136 5.66 3.59 -15.35
N PHE A 137 6.81 3.60 -14.66
CA PHE A 137 7.30 2.42 -13.96
C PHE A 137 6.27 1.91 -12.94
N VAL A 138 5.75 2.79 -12.08
CA VAL A 138 4.75 2.41 -11.07
C VAL A 138 3.48 1.90 -11.74
N ARG A 139 2.97 2.56 -12.80
CA ARG A 139 1.80 2.09 -13.56
C ARG A 139 2.01 0.69 -14.13
N LYS A 140 3.15 0.41 -14.76
CA LYS A 140 3.47 -0.92 -15.30
C LYS A 140 3.45 -1.98 -14.21
N LYS A 141 4.06 -1.70 -13.05
CA LYS A 141 4.07 -2.60 -11.89
C LYS A 141 2.66 -2.87 -11.36
N MET A 142 1.84 -1.82 -11.20
CA MET A 142 0.45 -1.95 -10.76
C MET A 142 -0.41 -2.75 -11.75
N SER A 143 -0.27 -2.48 -13.05
CA SER A 143 -0.99 -3.21 -14.09
C SER A 143 -0.58 -4.68 -14.17
N SER A 144 0.71 -5.00 -14.04
CA SER A 144 1.18 -6.40 -14.03
C SER A 144 0.59 -7.18 -12.86
N LEU A 145 0.67 -6.61 -11.64
CA LEU A 145 0.12 -7.20 -10.42
C LEU A 145 -1.37 -7.56 -10.59
N ILE A 146 -2.18 -6.63 -11.11
CA ILE A 146 -3.62 -6.84 -11.28
C ILE A 146 -3.91 -7.79 -12.43
N LYS A 147 -3.21 -7.67 -13.57
CA LYS A 147 -3.41 -8.55 -14.72
C LYS A 147 -3.10 -9.99 -14.36
N GLU A 148 -1.93 -10.25 -13.78
CA GLU A 148 -1.55 -11.59 -13.36
C GLU A 148 -2.50 -12.16 -12.31
N TYR A 149 -3.12 -11.31 -11.49
CA TYR A 149 -4.14 -11.71 -10.55
C TYR A 149 -5.41 -12.18 -11.25
N ILE A 150 -5.94 -11.35 -12.15
CA ILE A 150 -7.14 -11.67 -12.94
C ILE A 150 -6.91 -12.92 -13.78
N ASP A 151 -5.76 -13.03 -14.45
CA ASP A 151 -5.42 -14.19 -15.27
C ASP A 151 -5.42 -15.47 -14.44
N LYS A 152 -4.81 -15.49 -13.24
CA LYS A 152 -4.86 -16.66 -12.35
C LYS A 152 -6.26 -16.95 -11.79
N LEU A 153 -7.06 -15.92 -11.48
CA LEU A 153 -8.44 -16.13 -11.07
C LEU A 153 -9.22 -16.83 -12.19
N LEU A 154 -9.17 -16.30 -13.41
CA LEU A 154 -9.90 -16.85 -14.56
C LEU A 154 -9.43 -18.27 -14.92
N LEU A 155 -8.12 -18.56 -14.82
CA LEU A 155 -7.57 -19.88 -15.08
C LEU A 155 -7.85 -20.89 -13.95
N GLY A 156 -8.04 -20.44 -12.71
CA GLY A 156 -8.40 -21.31 -11.59
C GLY A 156 -9.87 -21.73 -11.54
N PHE A 157 -10.72 -21.18 -12.42
CA PHE A 157 -12.13 -21.55 -12.59
C PHE A 157 -12.39 -22.47 -13.80
N GLN A 158 -11.35 -22.92 -14.52
CA GLN A 158 -11.44 -24.00 -15.51
C GLN A 158 -11.17 -25.36 -14.87
#